data_AF-A0AAD1YL52-F1
#
_entry.id   AF-A0AAD1YL52-F1
#
_cell.length_a   1.000
_cell.length_b   1.000
_cell.length_c   1.000
_cell.angle_alpha   90.00
_cell.angle_beta   90.00
_cell.angle_gamma   90.00
#
_symmetry.space_group_name_H-M   'P 1'
#
loop_
_entity.id
_entity.type
_entity.pdbx_description
1 polymer ?
#
loop_
_entity_poly.entity_id
_entity_poly.type
_entity_poly.pdbx_seq_one_letter_code
_entity_poly.pdbx_strand_id
1 'polypeptide(L)'
;MLKLEVDYKVSTVDLGSCGIHPTRLDEISSVSDYVQPLMDFRASLPDDERVVLIGHSYGGIPISLSMWSFPESISIAVFITAYMPIVKIPQHLLFKSKKRLWLNHYALHAGYGIGQDVD
;
A
#
# COMPACT_ATOMS: atom_id res chain seq x y z
N MET A 1 14.19 -9.10 8.57
CA MET A 1 14.39 -8.12 9.67
C MET A 1 15.37 -7.06 9.17
N LEU A 2 14.91 -5.82 8.98
CA LEU A 2 15.80 -4.70 8.63
C LEU A 2 16.55 -4.29 9.90
N LYS A 3 17.87 -4.42 9.91
CA LYS A 3 18.71 -3.98 11.03
C LYS A 3 19.20 -2.57 10.69
N LEU A 4 18.66 -1.57 11.37
CA LEU A 4 19.15 -0.20 11.29
C LEU A 4 20.20 -0.02 12.38
N GLU A 5 21.37 0.52 12.04
CA GLU A 5 22.48 0.78 12.97
C GLU A 5 22.25 2.04 13.83
N VAL A 6 21.07 2.64 13.73
CA VAL A 6 20.67 3.88 14.40
C VAL A 6 19.30 3.67 15.04
N ASP A 7 19.02 4.33 16.17
CA ASP A 7 17.75 4.23 16.92
C ASP A 7 16.57 4.83 16.14
N TYR A 8 16.06 4.08 15.18
CA TYR A 8 14.83 4.37 14.46
C TYR A 8 13.74 3.38 14.86
N LYS A 9 12.56 3.90 15.20
CA LYS A 9 11.35 3.09 15.37
C LYS A 9 10.84 2.69 13.99
N VAL A 10 10.90 1.39 13.68
CA VAL A 10 10.40 0.82 12.43
C VAL A 10 9.13 0.05 12.72
N SER A 11 8.09 0.32 11.94
CA SER A 11 6.83 -0.45 11.97
C SER A 11 6.55 -1.00 10.57
N THR A 12 6.20 -2.28 10.50
CA THR A 12 5.72 -2.93 9.28
C THR A 12 4.23 -3.19 9.42
N VAL A 13 3.45 -2.76 8.44
CA VAL A 13 1.99 -2.90 8.46
C VAL A 13 1.57 -3.96 7.46
N ASP A 14 0.87 -4.98 7.94
CA ASP A 14 0.18 -5.93 7.08
C ASP A 14 -1.13 -5.29 6.59
N LEU A 15 -1.22 -5.09 5.28
CA LEU A 15 -2.42 -4.56 4.61
C LEU A 15 -3.55 -5.60 4.59
N GLY A 16 -4.75 -5.18 4.19
CA GLY A 16 -5.90 -6.08 4.14
C GLY A 16 -5.61 -7.32 3.29
N SER A 17 -5.77 -8.51 3.87
CA SER A 17 -5.45 -9.80 3.24
C SER A 17 -3.97 -10.03 2.90
N CYS A 18 -3.05 -9.30 3.53
CA CYS A 18 -1.61 -9.54 3.46
C CYS A 18 -1.05 -10.07 4.78
N GLY A 19 0.07 -10.81 4.71
CA GLY A 19 0.78 -11.28 5.89
C GLY A 19 -0.11 -12.10 6.83
N ILE A 20 -0.17 -11.70 8.10
CA ILE A 20 -1.01 -12.34 9.13
C ILE A 20 -2.33 -11.58 9.37
N HIS A 21 -2.69 -10.62 8.51
CA HIS A 21 -3.94 -9.88 8.64
C HIS A 21 -5.14 -10.85 8.53
N PRO A 22 -6.14 -10.77 9.44
CA PRO A 22 -7.19 -11.77 9.52
C PRO A 22 -8.19 -11.73 8.34
N THR A 23 -8.36 -10.56 7.71
CA THR A 23 -9.26 -10.40 6.56
C THR A 23 -8.82 -11.26 5.39
N ARG A 24 -9.75 -12.02 4.84
CA ARG A 24 -9.49 -12.89 3.70
C ARG A 24 -9.57 -12.13 2.37
N LEU A 25 -8.93 -12.64 1.33
CA LEU A 25 -8.92 -11.98 0.02
C LEU A 25 -10.33 -11.86 -0.58
N ASP A 26 -11.22 -12.81 -0.32
CA ASP A 26 -12.61 -12.79 -0.74
C ASP A 26 -13.44 -11.71 -0.05
N GLU A 27 -13.02 -11.25 1.13
CA GLU A 27 -13.65 -10.19 1.92
C GLU A 27 -13.19 -8.77 1.51
N ILE A 28 -12.01 -8.64 0.90
CA ILE A 28 -11.54 -7.37 0.31
C ILE A 28 -12.39 -7.03 -0.92
N SER A 29 -13.19 -5.98 -0.84
CA SER A 29 -14.13 -5.56 -1.89
C SER A 29 -13.66 -4.33 -2.66
N SER A 30 -12.76 -3.54 -2.05
CA SER A 30 -12.28 -2.26 -2.57
C SER A 30 -10.81 -2.02 -2.23
N VAL A 31 -10.23 -1.01 -2.86
CA VAL A 31 -8.89 -0.51 -2.49
C VAL A 31 -8.90 -0.03 -1.04
N SER A 32 -9.96 0.65 -0.59
CA SER A 32 -10.08 1.12 0.80
C SER A 32 -9.87 0.00 1.81
N ASP A 33 -10.55 -1.14 1.62
CA ASP A 33 -10.45 -2.29 2.53
C ASP A 33 -9.01 -2.82 2.59
N TYR A 34 -8.29 -2.79 1.46
CA TYR A 34 -6.88 -3.16 1.37
C TYR A 34 -5.97 -2.16 2.10
N VAL A 35 -6.19 -0.84 1.97
CA VAL A 35 -5.35 0.20 2.61
C VAL A 35 -5.68 0.45 4.07
N GLN A 36 -6.88 0.08 4.53
CA GLN A 36 -7.40 0.49 5.83
C GLN A 36 -6.43 0.27 6.99
N PRO A 37 -5.69 -0.85 7.09
CA PRO A 37 -4.74 -1.06 8.18
C PRO A 37 -3.62 0.01 8.24
N LEU A 38 -3.16 0.51 7.10
CA LEU A 38 -2.18 1.61 7.05
C LEU A 38 -2.79 2.94 7.50
N MET A 39 -4.05 3.19 7.11
CA MET A 39 -4.77 4.41 7.50
C MET A 39 -5.04 4.43 9.01
N ASP A 40 -5.47 3.29 9.56
CA ASP A 40 -5.72 3.12 10.99
C ASP A 40 -4.41 3.24 11.78
N PHE A 41 -3.34 2.59 11.31
CA PHE A 41 -2.02 2.74 11.90
C PHE A 41 -1.59 4.21 11.92
N ARG A 42 -1.72 4.93 10.80
CA ARG A 42 -1.37 6.35 10.77
C ARG A 42 -2.25 7.17 11.73
N ALA A 43 -3.56 6.94 11.75
CA ALA A 43 -4.48 7.66 12.63
C ALA A 43 -4.25 7.38 14.12
N SER A 44 -3.62 6.26 14.47
CA SER A 44 -3.26 5.92 15.85
C SER A 44 -2.04 6.67 16.40
N LEU A 45 -1.23 7.27 15.51
CA LEU A 45 -0.04 8.03 15.90
C LEU A 45 -0.41 9.47 16.28
N PRO A 46 0.34 10.11 17.19
CA PRO A 46 0.16 11.52 17.51
C PRO A 46 0.22 12.43 16.27
N ASP A 47 -0.54 13.52 16.29
CA ASP A 47 -0.62 14.47 15.18
C ASP A 47 0.71 15.19 14.92
N ASP A 48 1.53 15.37 15.97
CA ASP A 48 2.87 15.97 15.90
C ASP A 48 3.96 14.97 15.46
N GLU A 49 3.67 13.67 15.46
CA GLU A 49 4.60 12.63 15.00
C GLU A 49 4.56 12.53 13.46
N ARG A 50 5.64 12.93 12.80
CA ARG A 50 5.79 12.73 11.36
C ARG A 50 6.49 11.43 11.03
N VAL A 51 5.98 10.73 10.02
CA VAL A 51 6.51 9.42 9.61
C VAL A 51 7.19 9.44 8.25
N VAL A 52 8.09 8.48 8.04
CA VAL A 52 8.65 8.13 6.73
C VAL A 52 7.86 6.95 6.18
N LEU A 53 7.23 7.12 5.02
CA LEU A 53 6.55 6.03 4.34
C LEU A 53 7.49 5.36 3.34
N ILE A 54 7.52 4.04 3.34
CA ILE A 54 8.33 3.25 2.42
C ILE A 54 7.40 2.24 1.74
N GLY A 55 7.21 2.41 0.43
CA GLY A 55 6.38 1.54 -0.39
C GLY A 55 7.24 0.76 -1.36
N HIS A 56 7.07 -0.55 -1.41
CA HIS A 56 7.74 -1.43 -2.37
C HIS A 56 6.73 -2.04 -3.34
N SER A 57 7.02 -2.02 -4.66
CA SER A 57 6.13 -2.58 -5.68
C SER A 57 4.68 -2.04 -5.55
N TYR A 58 3.69 -2.90 -5.35
CA TYR A 58 2.30 -2.54 -5.08
C TYR A 58 2.09 -1.70 -3.82
N GLY A 59 3.05 -1.71 -2.89
CA GLY A 59 3.08 -0.86 -1.71
C GLY A 59 3.17 0.64 -2.01
N GLY A 60 3.40 1.04 -3.27
CA GLY A 60 3.33 2.45 -3.68
C GLY A 60 1.91 3.04 -3.62
N ILE A 61 0.89 2.27 -4.01
CA ILE A 61 -0.52 2.69 -3.95
C ILE A 61 -0.97 3.07 -2.53
N PRO A 62 -0.78 2.21 -1.50
CA PRO A 62 -1.22 2.52 -0.15
C PRO A 62 -0.49 3.73 0.45
N ILE A 63 0.82 3.89 0.21
CA ILE A 63 1.54 5.05 0.72
C ILE A 63 1.11 6.35 0.03
N SER A 64 0.80 6.32 -1.27
CA SER A 64 0.27 7.50 -1.97
C SER A 64 -1.08 7.93 -1.44
N LEU A 65 -1.96 6.98 -1.09
CA LEU A 65 -3.24 7.29 -0.46
C LEU A 65 -3.01 7.87 0.94
N SER A 66 -2.09 7.30 1.73
CA SER A 66 -1.77 7.83 3.06
C SER A 66 -1.20 9.25 3.01
N MET A 67 -0.32 9.55 2.04
CA MET A 67 0.19 10.91 1.81
C MET A 67 -0.93 11.90 1.53
N TRP A 68 -1.96 11.47 0.82
CA TRP A 68 -3.08 12.34 0.47
C TRP A 68 -4.03 12.57 1.64
N SER A 69 -4.30 11.53 2.41
CA SER A 69 -5.16 11.60 3.59
C SER A 69 -4.52 12.36 4.75
N PHE A 70 -3.19 12.27 4.89
CA PHE A 70 -2.45 12.85 6.02
C PHE A 70 -1.19 13.62 5.59
N PRO A 71 -1.28 14.66 4.72
CA PRO A 71 -0.11 15.29 4.11
C PRO A 71 0.86 15.93 5.12
N GLU A 72 0.36 16.61 6.15
CA GLU A 72 1.17 17.32 7.17
C GLU A 72 1.98 16.38 8.08
N SER A 73 1.61 15.11 7.99
CA SER A 73 1.92 14.03 8.90
C SER A 73 3.02 13.10 8.32
N ILE A 74 3.35 13.28 7.03
CA ILE A 74 4.35 12.51 6.30
C ILE A 74 5.55 13.41 6.01
N SER A 75 6.72 13.04 6.56
CA SER A 75 7.97 13.77 6.29
C SER A 75 8.48 13.51 4.87
N ILE A 76 8.48 12.24 4.46
CA ILE A 76 8.94 11.81 3.14
C ILE A 76 8.29 10.46 2.80
N ALA A 77 8.04 10.25 1.51
CA ALA A 77 7.59 8.98 0.96
C ALA A 77 8.62 8.44 -0.03
N VAL A 78 9.03 7.18 0.18
CA VAL A 78 10.05 6.49 -0.60
C VAL A 78 9.38 5.38 -1.41
N PHE A 79 9.52 5.44 -2.73
CA PHE A 79 8.97 4.47 -3.67
C PHE A 79 10.10 3.56 -4.18
N ILE A 80 10.20 2.35 -3.62
CA ILE A 80 11.23 1.36 -3.98
C ILE A 80 10.63 0.46 -5.06
N THR A 81 11.05 0.66 -6.31
CA THR A 81 10.52 -0.09 -7.47
C THR A 81 8.99 -0.21 -7.43
N ALA A 82 8.33 0.88 -7.01
CA ALA A 82 6.93 0.89 -6.59
C ALA A 82 6.05 1.72 -7.53
N TYR A 83 4.77 1.41 -7.54
CA TYR A 83 3.77 2.20 -8.27
C TYR A 83 3.61 3.58 -7.64
N MET A 84 4.07 4.61 -8.33
CA MET A 84 3.88 6.00 -7.93
C MET A 84 2.76 6.63 -8.78
N PRO A 85 1.48 6.57 -8.35
CA PRO A 85 0.38 7.13 -9.11
C PRO A 85 0.56 8.65 -9.28
N ILE A 86 0.52 9.11 -10.54
CA ILE A 86 0.60 10.52 -10.88
C ILE A 86 -0.77 11.17 -10.58
N VAL A 87 -0.74 12.41 -10.08
CA VAL A 87 -1.84 13.28 -9.59
C VAL A 87 -3.04 13.47 -10.57
N LYS A 88 -3.01 12.87 -11.77
CA LYS A 88 -4.08 12.93 -12.77
C LYS A 88 -5.12 11.81 -12.69
N ILE A 89 -5.04 10.87 -11.74
CA ILE A 89 -6.08 9.86 -11.54
C ILE A 89 -7.11 10.41 -10.54
N PRO A 90 -8.35 10.75 -10.95
CA PRO A 90 -9.40 11.16 -10.02
C PRO A 90 -9.62 10.15 -8.89
N GLN A 91 -9.81 10.62 -7.65
CA GLN A 91 -9.96 9.73 -6.48
C GLN A 91 -11.03 8.64 -6.72
N HIS A 92 -12.13 9.00 -7.38
CA HIS A 92 -13.23 8.09 -7.65
C HIS A 92 -12.83 6.87 -8.50
N LEU A 93 -11.78 6.94 -9.33
CA LEU A 93 -11.32 5.80 -10.13
C LEU A 93 -10.55 4.78 -9.29
N LEU A 94 -9.77 5.23 -8.29
CA LEU A 94 -9.08 4.35 -7.36
C LEU A 94 -10.10 3.68 -6.41
N PHE A 95 -10.99 4.48 -5.81
CA PHE A 95 -11.97 4.02 -4.83
C PHE A 95 -13.12 3.18 -5.43
N LYS A 96 -13.54 3.45 -6.68
CA LYS A 96 -14.59 2.64 -7.37
C LYS A 96 -14.03 1.48 -8.19
N SER A 97 -12.72 1.25 -8.20
CA SER A 97 -12.17 0.12 -8.96
C SER A 97 -12.77 -1.18 -8.40
N LYS A 98 -13.64 -1.83 -9.19
CA LYS A 98 -14.29 -3.08 -8.80
C LYS A 98 -13.22 -4.13 -8.55
N LYS A 99 -13.39 -5.00 -7.55
CA LYS A 99 -12.54 -6.16 -7.26
C LYS A 99 -12.01 -6.88 -8.50
N ARG A 100 -12.82 -7.06 -9.55
CA ARG A 100 -12.42 -7.68 -10.82
C ARG A 100 -11.46 -6.85 -11.67
N LEU A 101 -11.63 -5.53 -11.73
CA LEU A 101 -10.70 -4.61 -12.42
C LEU A 101 -9.40 -4.45 -11.62
N TRP A 102 -9.50 -4.43 -10.28
CA TRP A 102 -8.34 -4.36 -9.39
C TRP A 102 -7.51 -5.66 -9.42
N LEU A 103 -8.15 -6.84 -9.34
CA LEU A 103 -7.48 -8.13 -9.47
C LEU A 103 -6.92 -8.37 -10.88
N ASN A 104 -7.59 -7.91 -11.94
CA ASN A 104 -7.03 -8.00 -13.29
C ASN A 104 -5.79 -7.11 -13.45
N HIS A 105 -5.79 -5.90 -12.86
CA HIS A 105 -4.59 -5.06 -12.84
C HIS A 105 -3.48 -5.71 -11.99
N TYR A 106 -3.83 -6.31 -10.84
CA TYR A 106 -2.94 -7.10 -9.99
C TYR A 106 -2.32 -8.30 -10.73
N ALA A 107 -3.13 -9.09 -11.45
CA ALA A 107 -2.71 -10.27 -12.19
C ALA A 107 -1.90 -9.94 -13.46
N LEU A 108 -2.25 -8.87 -14.18
CA LEU A 108 -1.52 -8.42 -15.38
C LEU A 108 -0.10 -7.96 -15.06
N HIS A 109 0.15 -7.51 -13.83
CA HIS A 109 1.47 -7.01 -13.41
C HIS A 109 2.24 -7.99 -12.52
N ALA A 110 1.56 -8.85 -11.74
CA ALA A 110 2.19 -9.98 -11.06
C ALA A 110 2.56 -11.13 -12.03
N GLY A 111 2.00 -11.14 -13.25
CA GLY A 111 2.17 -12.19 -14.25
C GLY A 111 3.43 -12.13 -15.13
N TYR A 112 4.34 -11.17 -14.94
CA TYR A 112 5.61 -11.11 -15.70
C TYR A 112 6.80 -11.63 -14.87
N GLY A 113 6.67 -12.80 -14.24
CA GLY A 113 7.75 -13.31 -13.38
C GLY A 113 7.68 -14.76 -12.89
N ILE A 114 6.75 -15.59 -13.35
CA ILE A 114 6.82 -17.04 -13.13
C ILE A 114 6.53 -17.71 -14.46
N GLY A 115 7.59 -18.30 -15.02
CA GLY A 115 7.59 -18.94 -16.33
C GLY A 115 6.46 -19.96 -16.45
N GLN A 116 5.71 -19.84 -17.54
CA GLN A 116 5.31 -21.02 -18.28
C GLN A 116 6.32 -21.18 -19.41
N ASP A 117 7.48 -21.72 -19.04
CA ASP A 117 8.27 -22.51 -19.97
C ASP A 117 7.52 -23.82 -20.18
N VAL A 118 7.14 -24.06 -21.44
CA VAL A 118 7.12 -25.35 -22.15
C VAL A 118 7.12 -26.63 -21.29
N ASP A 119 5.94 -27.23 -21.12
CA ASP A 119 5.49 -28.48 -21.79
C ASP A 119 4.04 -28.82 -21.40
#